data_AF-A0A3S0BB98-F1
#
_entry.id   AF-A0A3S0BB98-F1
#
_cell.length_a   1.000
_cell.length_b   1.000
_cell.length_c   1.000
_cell.angle_alpha   90.00
_cell.angle_beta   90.00
_cell.angle_gamma   90.00
#
_symmetry.space_group_name_H-M   'P 1'
#
loop_
_entity.id
_entity.type
_entity.pdbx_description
1 polymer ?
#
loop_
_entity_poly.entity_id
_entity_poly.type
_entity_poly.pdbx_seq_one_letter_code
_entity_poly.pdbx_strand_id
1 'polypeptide(L)'
;MQTHDNRGHRGNLDDTTYQTHLQTMQGLFTHRLSRGPLFLEMKRTIRDIRRKIGHAALKVVVWAFHDSNYIRHLRSEVPDWFKDTGPNLWIAHGTEQLLAVLSSQGHSGFSVGFALKFFETIAKFEPWGPLTGKPEEWGEPYDSEGTQQNKRCSHVFRHADGRAYDINGKVFEEPDGERFTSFDSRVYVEFPYTPTSEVVKVPSRPSCMCLHTSGDNSSCLVHKEPRS
;
A
#
# COMPACT_ATOMS: atom_id res chain seq x y z
N MET A 1 -80.59 20.00 -26.35
CA MET A 1 -81.26 19.75 -25.06
C MET A 1 -80.22 19.14 -24.13
N GLN A 2 -79.92 19.82 -23.01
CA GLN A 2 -78.87 19.51 -22.04
C GLN A 2 -79.07 18.11 -21.43
N THR A 3 -78.00 17.41 -21.03
CA THR A 3 -77.52 17.22 -19.63
C THR A 3 -76.52 16.04 -19.67
N HIS A 4 -75.51 15.81 -18.82
CA HIS A 4 -74.97 16.43 -17.62
C HIS A 4 -73.49 16.00 -17.54
N ASP A 5 -72.58 16.94 -17.28
CA ASP A 5 -71.16 16.72 -16.95
C ASP A 5 -71.07 16.05 -15.56
N ASN A 6 -70.34 14.94 -15.45
CA ASN A 6 -70.12 14.24 -14.18
C ASN A 6 -68.60 14.15 -13.91
N ARG A 7 -68.09 15.18 -13.23
CA ARG A 7 -66.69 15.28 -12.78
C ARG A 7 -66.40 14.24 -11.70
N GLY A 8 -65.71 13.17 -12.08
CA GLY A 8 -65.03 12.27 -11.15
C GLY A 8 -63.71 12.87 -10.68
N HIS A 9 -63.74 13.64 -9.59
CA HIS A 9 -62.54 13.98 -8.82
C HIS A 9 -62.10 12.71 -8.05
N ARG A 10 -61.12 11.96 -8.56
CA ARG A 10 -60.40 10.95 -7.77
C ARG A 10 -59.00 11.47 -7.48
N GLY A 11 -58.77 11.75 -6.20
CA GLY A 11 -57.49 12.24 -5.68
C GLY A 11 -56.35 11.28 -6.01
N ASN A 12 -55.26 11.85 -6.51
CA ASN A 12 -54.01 11.19 -6.82
C ASN A 12 -53.00 11.52 -5.71
N LEU A 13 -53.27 11.06 -4.48
CA LEU A 13 -52.47 11.45 -3.29
C LEU A 13 -51.85 10.30 -2.51
N ASP A 14 -52.03 9.03 -2.92
CA ASP A 14 -51.69 7.91 -2.03
C ASP A 14 -50.63 6.95 -2.59
N ASP A 15 -50.16 7.11 -3.83
CA ASP A 15 -49.23 6.14 -4.44
C ASP A 15 -47.75 6.52 -4.21
N THR A 16 -47.39 7.80 -4.31
CA THR A 16 -46.00 8.27 -4.10
C THR A 16 -45.52 8.10 -2.67
N THR A 17 -46.41 8.30 -1.68
CA THR A 17 -46.08 8.13 -0.25
C THR A 17 -45.87 6.66 0.09
N TYR A 18 -46.71 5.76 -0.43
CA TYR A 18 -46.55 4.30 -0.24
C TYR A 18 -45.29 3.79 -0.92
N GLN A 19 -45.02 4.19 -2.16
CA GLN A 19 -43.80 3.79 -2.87
C GLN A 19 -42.54 4.30 -2.18
N THR A 20 -42.55 5.53 -1.65
CA THR A 20 -41.42 6.10 -0.90
C THR A 20 -41.20 5.35 0.42
N HIS A 21 -42.27 5.02 1.15
CA HIS A 21 -42.17 4.23 2.38
C HIS A 21 -41.69 2.80 2.12
N LEU A 22 -42.13 2.15 1.04
CA LEU A 22 -41.66 0.81 0.66
C LEU A 22 -40.19 0.83 0.25
N GLN A 23 -39.74 1.81 -0.54
CA GLN A 23 -38.32 1.97 -0.89
C GLN A 23 -37.46 2.26 0.34
N THR A 24 -37.96 3.09 1.27
CA THR A 24 -37.26 3.39 2.52
C THR A 24 -37.18 2.18 3.44
N MET A 25 -38.26 1.41 3.56
CA MET A 25 -38.29 0.18 4.36
C MET A 25 -37.44 -0.92 3.75
N GLN A 26 -37.44 -1.09 2.42
CA GLN A 26 -36.55 -2.01 1.71
C GLN A 26 -35.08 -1.59 1.86
N GLY A 27 -34.77 -0.30 1.76
CA GLY A 27 -33.44 0.26 2.01
C GLY A 27 -32.96 0.05 3.45
N LEU A 28 -33.82 0.29 4.44
CA LEU A 28 -33.50 0.08 5.85
C LEU A 28 -33.37 -1.41 6.19
N PHE A 29 -34.17 -2.29 5.56
CA PHE A 29 -34.10 -3.74 5.79
C PHE A 29 -32.83 -4.36 5.19
N THR A 30 -32.47 -3.97 3.97
CA THR A 30 -31.21 -4.40 3.33
C THR A 30 -29.98 -3.84 4.05
N HIS A 31 -30.04 -2.62 4.57
CA HIS A 31 -28.98 -2.00 5.37
C HIS A 31 -28.84 -2.65 6.76
N ARG A 32 -29.95 -3.03 7.42
CA ARG A 32 -29.94 -3.69 8.74
C ARG A 32 -29.48 -5.14 8.67
N LEU A 33 -29.80 -5.86 7.60
CA LEU A 33 -29.33 -7.24 7.37
C LEU A 33 -27.84 -7.29 6.95
N SER A 34 -27.34 -6.30 6.21
CA SER A 34 -25.93 -6.24 5.77
C SER A 34 -24.95 -5.69 6.80
N ARG A 35 -25.43 -5.22 7.96
CA ARG A 35 -24.60 -4.67 9.05
C ARG A 35 -24.92 -5.25 10.43
N GLY A 36 -25.76 -6.28 10.50
CA GLY A 36 -26.07 -6.98 11.75
C GLY A 36 -24.90 -7.87 12.22
N PRO A 37 -24.77 -8.13 13.54
CA PRO A 37 -23.70 -8.96 14.10
C PRO A 37 -23.64 -10.37 13.47
N LEU A 38 -24.79 -10.96 13.15
CA LEU A 38 -24.89 -12.26 12.47
C LEU A 38 -24.24 -12.25 11.07
N PHE A 39 -24.40 -11.16 10.31
CA PHE A 39 -23.80 -11.02 8.99
C PHE A 39 -22.29 -10.79 9.07
N LEU A 40 -21.83 -10.07 10.10
CA LEU A 40 -20.41 -9.87 10.36
C LEU A 40 -19.73 -11.18 10.78
N GLU A 41 -20.37 -11.98 11.64
CA GLU A 41 -19.90 -13.32 12.00
C GLU A 41 -19.86 -14.26 10.78
N MET A 42 -20.90 -14.26 9.94
CA MET A 42 -20.90 -15.03 8.70
C MET A 42 -19.74 -14.63 7.76
N LYS A 43 -19.45 -13.33 7.63
CA LYS A 43 -18.29 -12.84 6.84
C LYS A 43 -16.96 -13.28 7.42
N ARG A 44 -16.82 -13.28 8.75
CA ARG A 44 -15.61 -13.79 9.45
C ARG A 44 -15.41 -15.28 9.14
N THR A 45 -16.46 -16.08 9.31
CA THR A 45 -16.43 -17.53 9.02
C THR A 45 -16.07 -17.82 7.56
N ILE A 46 -16.67 -17.11 6.60
CA ILE A 46 -16.34 -17.27 5.17
C ILE A 46 -14.87 -16.90 4.90
N ARG A 47 -14.37 -15.81 5.50
CA ARG A 47 -12.97 -15.40 5.37
C ARG A 47 -12.03 -16.48 5.91
N ASP A 48 -12.36 -17.07 7.05
CA ASP A 48 -11.55 -18.11 7.67
C ASP A 48 -11.55 -19.42 6.88
N ILE A 49 -12.70 -19.82 6.33
CA ILE A 49 -12.79 -20.98 5.44
C ILE A 49 -11.92 -20.76 4.20
N ARG A 50 -12.06 -19.60 3.54
CA ARG A 50 -11.23 -19.24 2.36
C ARG A 50 -9.74 -19.27 2.69
N ARG A 51 -9.35 -18.73 3.85
CA ARG A 51 -7.95 -18.75 4.32
C ARG A 51 -7.44 -20.18 4.50
N LYS A 52 -8.22 -21.06 5.13
CA LYS A 52 -7.84 -22.48 5.33
C LYS A 52 -7.69 -23.22 4.01
N ILE A 53 -8.62 -23.02 3.08
CA ILE A 53 -8.56 -23.60 1.73
C ILE A 53 -7.31 -23.12 0.99
N GLY A 54 -7.03 -21.81 1.03
CA GLY A 54 -5.84 -21.24 0.40
C GLY A 54 -4.54 -21.84 0.96
N HIS A 55 -4.42 -21.97 2.28
CA HIS A 55 -3.27 -22.63 2.90
C HIS A 55 -3.13 -24.09 2.48
N ALA A 56 -4.22 -24.86 2.39
CA ALA A 56 -4.18 -26.24 1.93
C ALA A 56 -3.70 -26.32 0.47
N ALA A 57 -4.23 -25.47 -0.41
CA ALA A 57 -3.80 -25.41 -1.80
C ALA A 57 -2.30 -25.07 -1.94
N LEU A 58 -1.81 -24.08 -1.17
CA LEU A 58 -0.39 -23.73 -1.18
C LEU A 58 0.51 -24.89 -0.71
N LYS A 59 0.08 -25.66 0.31
CA LYS A 59 0.81 -26.87 0.72
C LYS A 59 0.87 -27.92 -0.39
N VAL A 60 -0.22 -28.10 -1.14
CA VAL A 60 -0.25 -29.02 -2.30
C VAL A 60 0.71 -28.53 -3.39
N VAL A 61 0.76 -27.23 -3.67
CA VAL A 61 1.71 -26.66 -4.65
C VAL A 61 3.15 -26.87 -4.19
N VAL A 62 3.49 -26.58 -2.94
CA VAL A 62 4.84 -26.82 -2.38
C VAL A 62 5.21 -28.30 -2.48
N TRP A 63 4.29 -29.21 -2.15
CA TRP A 63 4.52 -30.65 -2.30
C TRP A 63 4.73 -31.06 -3.75
N ALA A 64 3.90 -30.58 -4.68
CA ALA A 64 4.00 -30.93 -6.10
C ALA A 64 5.30 -30.45 -6.75
N PHE A 65 5.85 -29.32 -6.30
CA PHE A 65 7.06 -28.70 -6.85
C PHE A 65 8.28 -28.79 -5.92
N HIS A 66 8.27 -29.72 -4.95
CA HIS A 66 9.32 -29.84 -3.94
C HIS A 66 10.71 -30.19 -4.54
N ASP A 67 10.74 -30.83 -5.71
CA ASP A 67 11.97 -31.21 -6.43
C ASP A 67 12.50 -30.13 -7.38
N SER A 68 11.85 -28.96 -7.43
CA SER A 68 12.30 -27.85 -8.27
C SER A 68 13.66 -27.31 -7.80
N ASN A 69 14.44 -26.76 -8.75
CA ASN A 69 15.74 -26.16 -8.45
C ASN A 69 15.62 -25.02 -7.42
N TYR A 70 14.53 -24.26 -7.44
CA TYR A 70 14.27 -23.21 -6.46
C TYR A 70 14.14 -23.76 -5.03
N ILE A 71 13.30 -24.78 -4.84
CA ILE A 71 13.05 -25.34 -3.51
C ILE A 71 14.28 -26.07 -2.99
N ARG A 72 14.99 -26.81 -3.86
CA ARG A 72 16.25 -27.45 -3.50
C ARG A 72 17.31 -26.44 -3.08
N HIS A 73 17.47 -25.34 -3.82
CA HIS A 73 18.41 -24.29 -3.49
C HIS A 73 18.04 -23.56 -2.19
N LEU A 74 16.76 -23.19 -2.01
CA LEU A 74 16.31 -22.60 -0.74
C LEU A 74 16.64 -23.51 0.46
N ARG A 75 16.43 -24.82 0.31
CA ARG A 75 16.71 -25.78 1.38
C ARG A 75 18.20 -26.01 1.62
N SER A 76 19.06 -25.83 0.61
CA SER A 76 20.52 -25.90 0.79
C SER A 76 21.09 -24.65 1.45
N GLU A 77 20.55 -23.48 1.15
CA GLU A 77 21.08 -22.20 1.65
C GLU A 77 20.53 -21.82 3.02
N VAL A 78 19.26 -22.10 3.30
CA VAL A 78 18.62 -21.63 4.53
C VAL A 78 18.95 -22.59 5.68
N PRO A 79 19.77 -22.18 6.67
CA PRO A 79 20.21 -23.03 7.75
C PRO A 79 19.05 -23.38 8.70
N ASP A 80 19.18 -24.48 9.42
CA ASP A 80 18.12 -24.99 10.30
C ASP A 80 17.73 -23.97 11.37
N TRP A 81 18.70 -23.25 11.97
CA TRP A 81 18.44 -22.23 12.98
C TRP A 81 17.54 -21.09 12.50
N PHE A 82 17.51 -20.81 11.20
CA PHE A 82 16.61 -19.80 10.63
C PHE A 82 15.15 -20.28 10.61
N LYS A 83 14.93 -21.60 10.66
CA LYS A 83 13.62 -22.24 10.60
C LYS A 83 13.15 -22.75 11.97
N ASP A 84 13.83 -22.41 13.06
CA ASP A 84 13.49 -22.98 14.37
C ASP A 84 12.14 -22.48 14.89
N THR A 85 11.96 -21.16 15.03
CA THR A 85 10.73 -20.56 15.55
C THR A 85 10.55 -19.10 15.11
N GLY A 86 9.37 -18.54 15.37
CA GLY A 86 9.13 -17.09 15.28
C GLY A 86 9.04 -16.55 13.84
N PRO A 87 9.33 -15.24 13.65
CA PRO A 87 9.19 -14.58 12.35
C PRO A 87 10.02 -15.23 11.23
N ASN A 88 11.21 -15.74 11.55
CA ASN A 88 12.10 -16.34 10.56
C ASN A 88 11.48 -17.61 9.93
N LEU A 89 10.82 -18.44 10.74
CA LEU A 89 10.09 -19.61 10.26
C LEU A 89 8.98 -19.22 9.27
N TRP A 90 8.23 -18.15 9.56
CA TRP A 90 7.18 -17.67 8.66
C TRP A 90 7.73 -17.10 7.36
N ILE A 91 8.86 -16.38 7.42
CA ILE A 91 9.55 -15.89 6.23
C ILE A 91 10.04 -17.07 5.38
N ALA A 92 10.69 -18.06 5.99
CA ALA A 92 11.19 -19.24 5.28
C ALA A 92 10.06 -20.00 4.57
N HIS A 93 8.96 -20.29 5.26
CA HIS A 93 7.80 -20.96 4.67
C HIS A 93 7.10 -20.12 3.61
N GLY A 94 6.98 -18.81 3.82
CA GLY A 94 6.40 -17.90 2.83
C GLY A 94 7.23 -17.86 1.55
N THR A 95 8.55 -17.75 1.67
CA THR A 95 9.49 -17.79 0.55
C THR A 95 9.41 -19.14 -0.18
N GLU A 96 9.34 -20.26 0.54
CA GLU A 96 9.17 -21.59 -0.05
C GLU A 96 7.88 -21.67 -0.89
N GLN A 97 6.76 -21.12 -0.39
CA GLN A 97 5.50 -21.06 -1.14
C GLN A 97 5.60 -20.20 -2.39
N LEU A 98 6.21 -19.01 -2.29
CA LEU A 98 6.41 -18.12 -3.45
C LEU A 98 7.27 -18.79 -4.53
N LEU A 99 8.35 -19.47 -4.13
CA LEU A 99 9.23 -20.18 -5.04
C LEU A 99 8.55 -21.41 -5.67
N ALA A 100 7.70 -22.13 -4.94
CA ALA A 100 6.93 -23.23 -5.48
C ALA A 100 5.93 -22.73 -6.54
N VAL A 101 5.23 -21.62 -6.27
CA VAL A 101 4.34 -20.98 -7.24
C VAL A 101 5.12 -20.50 -8.46
N LEU A 102 6.28 -19.86 -8.28
CA LEU A 102 7.13 -19.42 -9.37
C LEU A 102 7.59 -20.61 -10.23
N SER A 103 7.98 -21.72 -9.60
CA SER A 103 8.34 -22.96 -10.30
C SER A 103 7.16 -23.53 -11.09
N SER A 104 5.95 -23.43 -10.57
CA SER A 104 4.75 -23.95 -11.25
C SER A 104 4.37 -23.17 -12.51
N GLN A 105 4.85 -21.93 -12.66
CA GLN A 105 4.57 -21.09 -13.83
C GLN A 105 5.45 -21.43 -15.05
N GLY A 106 6.52 -22.22 -14.88
CA GLY A 106 7.33 -22.70 -16.02
C GLY A 106 8.15 -21.63 -16.73
N HIS A 107 8.59 -20.59 -16.01
CA HIS A 107 9.47 -19.56 -16.59
C HIS A 107 10.82 -20.13 -17.03
N SER A 108 11.36 -19.62 -18.14
CA SER A 108 12.75 -19.86 -18.54
C SER A 108 13.71 -18.99 -17.74
N GLY A 109 15.02 -19.26 -17.84
CA GLY A 109 16.04 -18.44 -17.18
C GLY A 109 15.99 -16.95 -17.56
N PHE A 110 15.50 -16.61 -18.75
CA PHE A 110 15.31 -15.22 -19.16
C PHE A 110 14.01 -14.62 -18.62
N SER A 111 12.88 -15.32 -18.80
CA SER A 111 11.57 -14.77 -18.39
C SER A 111 11.42 -14.67 -16.88
N VAL A 112 12.13 -15.52 -16.11
CA VAL A 112 12.08 -15.46 -14.65
C VAL A 112 12.72 -14.19 -14.09
N GLY A 113 13.80 -13.69 -14.72
CA GLY A 113 14.42 -12.43 -14.32
C GLY A 113 13.45 -11.25 -14.48
N PHE A 114 12.68 -11.23 -15.57
CA PHE A 114 11.63 -10.24 -15.78
C PHE A 114 10.49 -10.36 -14.77
N ALA A 115 10.02 -11.59 -14.51
CA ALA A 115 8.95 -11.85 -13.54
C ALA A 115 9.34 -11.42 -12.11
N LEU A 116 10.59 -11.66 -11.71
CA LEU A 116 11.11 -11.25 -10.41
C LEU A 116 11.17 -9.72 -10.29
N LYS A 117 11.68 -9.03 -11.31
CA LYS A 117 11.72 -7.56 -11.33
C LYS A 117 10.31 -6.96 -11.24
N PHE A 118 9.37 -7.50 -12.02
CA PHE A 118 7.97 -7.06 -11.99
C PHE A 118 7.33 -7.32 -10.61
N PHE A 119 7.53 -8.51 -10.05
CA PHE A 119 7.03 -8.86 -8.72
C PHE A 119 7.57 -7.92 -7.65
N GLU A 120 8.88 -7.67 -7.64
CA GLU A 120 9.53 -6.80 -6.67
C GLU A 120 8.96 -5.38 -6.73
N THR A 121 8.84 -4.79 -7.92
CA THR A 121 8.28 -3.45 -8.11
C THR A 121 6.84 -3.36 -7.58
N ILE A 122 5.98 -4.30 -7.96
CA ILE A 122 4.58 -4.27 -7.53
C ILE A 122 4.42 -4.58 -6.04
N ALA A 123 5.23 -5.50 -5.49
CA ALA A 123 5.21 -5.84 -4.06
C ALA A 123 5.67 -4.67 -3.17
N LYS A 124 6.54 -3.80 -3.69
CA LYS A 124 6.95 -2.54 -3.05
C LYS A 124 5.94 -1.39 -3.23
N PHE A 125 4.83 -1.64 -3.93
CA PHE A 125 3.85 -0.62 -4.32
C PHE A 125 4.46 0.51 -5.16
N GLU A 126 5.42 0.16 -6.02
CA GLU A 126 6.06 1.09 -6.96
C GLU A 126 5.37 1.05 -8.34
N PRO A 127 5.36 2.17 -9.08
CA PRO A 127 4.75 2.21 -10.40
C PRO A 127 5.64 1.49 -11.43
N TRP A 128 5.06 0.58 -12.20
CA TRP A 128 5.77 -0.12 -13.29
C TRP A 128 6.09 0.77 -14.50
N GLY A 129 5.25 1.77 -14.75
CA GLY A 129 5.40 2.72 -15.86
C GLY A 129 5.24 4.15 -15.39
N PRO A 130 5.57 5.14 -16.23
CA PRO A 130 5.59 6.55 -15.85
C PRO A 130 4.26 7.01 -15.26
N LEU A 131 4.35 7.93 -14.32
CA LEU A 131 3.24 8.72 -13.82
C LEU A 131 2.88 9.76 -14.88
N THR A 132 1.59 9.98 -15.07
CA THR A 132 1.08 10.90 -16.10
C THR A 132 0.71 12.26 -15.53
N GLY A 133 0.52 12.35 -14.21
CA GLY A 133 0.13 13.58 -13.52
C GLY A 133 -1.36 13.90 -13.62
N LYS A 134 -2.14 13.06 -14.32
CA LYS A 134 -3.59 13.28 -14.51
C LYS A 134 -4.35 13.23 -13.19
N PRO A 135 -5.46 13.99 -13.03
CA PRO A 135 -6.19 14.12 -11.77
C PRO A 135 -6.57 12.79 -11.11
N GLU A 136 -6.90 11.76 -11.89
CA GLU A 136 -7.28 10.43 -11.40
C GLU A 136 -6.16 9.67 -10.67
N GLU A 137 -4.90 9.99 -10.94
CA GLU A 137 -3.74 9.36 -10.30
C GLU A 137 -3.55 9.84 -8.85
N TRP A 138 -4.27 10.86 -8.40
CA TRP A 138 -4.09 11.50 -7.11
C TRP A 138 -5.21 11.15 -6.13
N GLY A 139 -4.83 10.91 -4.87
CA GLY A 139 -5.75 10.67 -3.77
C GLY A 139 -6.48 11.92 -3.31
N GLU A 140 -7.32 11.75 -2.30
CA GLU A 140 -7.93 12.89 -1.62
C GLU A 140 -6.87 13.71 -0.89
N PRO A 141 -7.06 15.04 -0.75
CA PRO A 141 -6.18 15.86 0.07
C PRO A 141 -6.16 15.36 1.53
N TYR A 142 -4.98 15.26 2.12
CA TYR A 142 -4.82 14.72 3.48
C TYR A 142 -4.38 15.75 4.52
N ASP A 143 -4.05 16.97 4.12
CA ASP A 143 -3.68 18.08 5.00
C ASP A 143 -4.49 19.36 4.72
N SER A 144 -4.32 20.37 5.57
CA SER A 144 -4.98 21.68 5.43
C SER A 144 -4.50 22.48 4.21
N GLU A 145 -3.31 22.16 3.70
CA GLU A 145 -2.68 22.83 2.56
C GLU A 145 -3.16 22.25 1.22
N GLY A 146 -4.00 21.21 1.25
CA GLY A 146 -4.52 20.56 0.06
C GLY A 146 -3.52 19.62 -0.63
N THR A 147 -2.48 19.16 0.08
CA THR A 147 -1.50 18.22 -0.47
C THR A 147 -2.15 16.88 -0.76
N GLN A 148 -1.87 16.35 -1.94
CA GLN A 148 -2.38 15.06 -2.39
C GLN A 148 -1.23 14.10 -2.64
N GLN A 149 -1.41 12.85 -2.24
CA GLN A 149 -0.48 11.76 -2.49
C GLN A 149 -0.87 11.01 -3.78
N ASN A 150 0.10 10.58 -4.58
CA ASN A 150 -0.18 9.77 -5.75
C ASN A 150 -0.60 8.34 -5.34
N LYS A 151 -1.65 7.81 -5.98
CA LYS A 151 -2.22 6.48 -5.69
C LYS A 151 -1.31 5.32 -6.11
N ARG A 152 -0.45 5.55 -7.12
CA ARG A 152 0.43 4.54 -7.72
C ARG A 152 1.85 4.58 -7.14
N CYS A 153 2.20 5.65 -6.42
CA CYS A 153 3.55 5.92 -5.96
C CYS A 153 3.51 6.73 -4.65
N SER A 154 3.73 6.07 -3.52
CA SER A 154 3.53 6.63 -2.19
C SER A 154 4.48 7.79 -1.83
N HIS A 155 5.58 7.96 -2.56
CA HIS A 155 6.56 9.00 -2.31
C HIS A 155 6.45 10.20 -3.27
N VAL A 156 5.44 10.22 -4.15
CA VAL A 156 5.14 11.36 -5.02
C VAL A 156 3.92 12.12 -4.52
N PHE A 157 4.08 13.43 -4.35
CA PHE A 157 3.07 14.34 -3.81
C PHE A 157 2.85 15.49 -4.76
N ARG A 158 1.67 16.12 -4.68
CA ARG A 158 1.39 17.41 -5.32
C ARG A 158 0.80 18.39 -4.32
N HIS A 159 1.19 19.64 -4.46
CA HIS A 159 0.57 20.75 -3.75
C HIS A 159 -0.77 21.15 -4.41
N ALA A 160 -1.56 21.96 -3.69
CA ALA A 160 -2.81 22.51 -4.22
C ALA A 160 -2.62 23.38 -5.47
N ASP A 161 -1.44 23.95 -5.67
CA ASP A 161 -1.08 24.72 -6.88
C ASP A 161 -0.78 23.85 -8.11
N GLY A 162 -0.80 22.51 -7.94
CA GLY A 162 -0.56 21.53 -9.00
C GLY A 162 0.90 21.11 -9.18
N ARG A 163 1.87 21.74 -8.50
CA ARG A 163 3.28 21.34 -8.57
C ARG A 163 3.50 20.02 -7.83
N ALA A 164 4.11 19.07 -8.53
CA ALA A 164 4.42 17.75 -8.00
C ALA A 164 5.90 17.63 -7.62
N TYR A 165 6.18 16.84 -6.58
CA TYR A 165 7.51 16.55 -6.12
C TYR A 165 7.63 15.10 -5.61
N ASP A 166 8.82 14.54 -5.73
CA ASP A 166 9.20 13.25 -5.20
C ASP A 166 10.04 13.45 -3.93
N ILE A 167 9.62 12.88 -2.79
CA ILE A 167 10.36 12.96 -1.52
C ILE A 167 11.61 12.08 -1.51
N ASN A 168 11.70 11.11 -2.42
CA ASN A 168 12.82 10.20 -2.63
C ASN A 168 13.66 10.59 -3.86
N GLY A 169 13.47 11.79 -4.41
CA GLY A 169 14.22 12.24 -5.59
C GLY A 169 15.73 12.26 -5.38
N LYS A 170 16.19 12.53 -4.15
CA LYS A 170 17.59 12.38 -3.74
C LYS A 170 17.74 11.48 -2.52
N VAL A 171 18.74 10.61 -2.55
CA VAL A 171 19.15 9.77 -1.43
C VAL A 171 20.56 10.19 -1.04
N PHE A 172 20.74 10.65 0.19
CA PHE A 172 22.04 11.07 0.68
C PHE A 172 22.82 9.84 1.15
N GLU A 173 24.11 9.77 0.80
CA GLU A 173 25.02 8.68 1.17
C GLU A 173 26.21 9.23 1.97
N GLU A 174 26.41 8.69 3.18
CA GLU A 174 27.54 9.03 4.05
C GLU A 174 28.79 8.20 3.70
N PRO A 175 30.00 8.58 4.18
CA PRO A 175 31.24 7.89 3.82
C PRO A 175 31.32 6.41 4.24
N ASP A 176 30.51 6.00 5.22
CA ASP A 176 30.36 4.62 5.69
C ASP A 176 29.39 3.78 4.83
N GLY A 177 28.72 4.39 3.87
CA GLY A 177 27.73 3.76 2.99
C GLY A 177 26.30 3.81 3.52
N GLU A 178 26.05 4.45 4.67
CA GLU A 178 24.68 4.67 5.15
C GLU A 178 23.92 5.63 4.23
N ARG A 179 22.64 5.32 3.99
CA ARG A 179 21.77 6.10 3.10
C ARG A 179 20.55 6.62 3.83
N PHE A 180 20.22 7.89 3.62
CA PHE A 180 19.04 8.51 4.22
C PHE A 180 18.32 9.48 3.27
N THR A 181 17.04 9.70 3.53
CA THR A 181 16.25 10.78 2.93
C THR A 181 15.92 11.83 3.99
N SER A 182 15.76 13.08 3.56
CA SER A 182 15.40 14.20 4.44
C SER A 182 14.49 15.19 3.72
N PHE A 183 14.17 16.32 4.34
CA PHE A 183 13.43 17.38 3.66
C PHE A 183 14.14 17.85 2.37
N ASP A 184 15.47 17.86 2.38
CA ASP A 184 16.30 18.25 1.23
C ASP A 184 16.37 17.18 0.12
N SER A 185 15.75 16.00 0.36
CA SER A 185 15.62 14.95 -0.66
C SER A 185 14.56 15.25 -1.71
N ARG A 186 13.71 16.24 -1.46
CA ARG A 186 12.58 16.59 -2.33
C ARG A 186 13.07 17.15 -3.65
N VAL A 187 12.56 16.60 -4.75
CA VAL A 187 12.82 17.08 -6.10
C VAL A 187 11.48 17.33 -6.78
N TYR A 188 11.30 18.52 -7.33
CA TYR A 188 10.13 18.82 -8.17
C TYR A 188 10.21 18.05 -9.48
N VAL A 189 9.08 17.51 -9.93
CA VAL A 189 9.00 16.61 -11.07
C VAL A 189 8.08 17.17 -12.16
N GLU A 190 8.41 16.85 -13.40
CA GLU A 190 7.59 17.13 -14.57
C GLU A 190 7.06 15.83 -15.17
N PHE A 191 5.83 15.86 -15.69
CA PHE A 191 5.17 14.68 -16.24
C PHE A 191 5.35 14.59 -17.76
N PRO A 192 5.52 13.37 -18.34
CA PRO A 192 5.49 12.07 -17.68
C PRO A 192 6.74 11.80 -16.82
N TYR A 193 6.54 11.30 -15.60
CA TYR A 193 7.60 11.11 -14.63
C TYR A 193 7.82 9.63 -14.33
N THR A 194 9.04 9.14 -14.53
CA THR A 194 9.45 7.81 -14.05
C THR A 194 10.23 7.99 -12.75
N PRO A 195 9.74 7.48 -11.61
CA PRO A 195 10.42 7.65 -10.34
C PRO A 195 11.85 7.12 -10.37
N THR A 196 12.78 7.98 -9.98
CA THR A 196 14.21 7.69 -9.90
C THR A 196 14.81 8.46 -8.75
N SER A 197 15.83 7.88 -8.12
CA SER A 197 16.55 8.49 -7.01
C SER A 197 17.99 8.78 -7.40
N GLU A 198 18.42 10.02 -7.23
CA GLU A 198 19.82 10.42 -7.36
C GLU A 198 20.56 10.20 -6.04
N VAL A 199 21.70 9.50 -6.07
CA VAL A 199 22.53 9.32 -4.87
C VAL A 199 23.50 10.48 -4.73
N VAL A 200 23.39 11.23 -3.63
CA VAL A 200 24.21 12.42 -3.33
C VAL A 200 25.13 12.12 -2.15
N LYS A 201 26.45 12.17 -2.37
CA LYS A 201 27.43 11.94 -1.30
C LYS A 201 27.52 13.15 -0.37
N VAL A 202 27.44 12.91 0.94
CA VAL A 202 27.50 13.94 1.98
C VAL A 202 28.57 13.61 3.03
N PRO A 203 29.16 14.62 3.70
CA PRO A 203 30.06 14.36 4.82
C PRO A 203 29.29 13.71 5.98
N SER A 204 29.98 12.89 6.77
CA SER A 204 29.40 12.23 7.94
C SER A 204 28.77 13.25 8.89
N ARG A 205 27.54 13.01 9.33
CA ARG A 205 26.93 13.87 10.36
C ARG A 205 27.74 13.75 11.65
N PRO A 206 28.06 14.85 12.35
CA PRO A 206 28.58 14.72 13.71
C PRO A 206 27.51 13.98 14.52
N SER A 207 27.88 12.85 15.11
CA SER A 207 27.01 12.08 16.02
C SER A 207 26.33 13.07 16.97
N CYS A 208 25.01 13.18 16.86
CA CYS A 208 24.24 14.01 17.77
C CYS A 208 24.36 13.36 19.15
N MET A 209 25.25 13.90 19.99
CA MET A 209 25.38 13.50 21.38
C MET A 209 24.06 13.89 22.07
N CYS A 210 23.21 12.90 22.33
CA CYS A 210 22.00 13.06 23.11
C CYS A 210 22.37 13.49 24.54
N LEU A 211 22.50 14.80 24.78
CA LEU A 211 22.49 15.34 26.13
C LEU A 211 21.11 15.06 26.72
N HIS A 212 21.07 14.11 27.65
CA HIS A 212 19.93 13.95 28.55
C HIS A 212 19.75 15.28 29.30
N THR A 213 18.71 16.03 28.95
CA THR A 213 18.32 17.21 29.70
C THR A 213 17.56 16.77 30.95
N SER A 214 18.29 16.42 32.01
CA SER A 214 17.83 16.79 33.35
C SER A 214 17.88 18.32 33.38
N GLY A 215 16.71 18.94 33.53
CA GLY A 215 16.47 20.34 33.25
C GLY A 215 17.53 21.28 33.79
N ASP A 216 18.00 22.17 32.94
CA ASP A 216 18.14 23.58 33.28
C ASP A 216 18.33 24.39 31.99
N ASN A 217 17.58 25.49 31.91
CA ASN A 217 17.72 26.52 30.89
C ASN A 217 19.15 27.03 30.87
N SER A 218 19.84 27.02 29.73
CA SER A 218 20.87 28.03 29.43
C SER A 218 21.22 28.05 27.94
N SER A 219 21.45 29.27 27.48
CA SER A 219 21.62 29.75 26.12
C SER A 219 22.66 29.01 25.28
N CYS A 220 22.33 28.82 24.00
CA CYS A 220 23.25 28.44 22.94
C CYS A 220 24.33 29.53 22.75
N LEU A 221 25.55 29.27 23.21
CA LEU A 221 26.75 29.95 22.72
C LEU A 221 27.61 28.91 22.00
N VAL A 222 27.64 29.04 20.67
CA VAL A 222 28.55 28.30 19.80
C VAL A 222 29.97 28.82 20.06
N HIS A 223 30.73 28.13 20.90
CA HIS A 223 32.17 28.33 20.93
C HIS A 223 32.82 27.53 19.80
N LYS A 224 33.35 28.25 18.81
CA LYS A 224 34.45 27.77 17.97
C LYS A 224 35.66 27.55 18.88
N GLU A 225 36.25 26.37 18.83
CA GLU A 225 37.64 26.18 19.27
C GLU A 225 38.54 25.68 18.15
N PRO A 226 39.85 26.02 18.21
CA PRO A 226 40.74 26.04 17.06
C PRO A 226 41.49 24.72 16.86
N ARG A 227 42.03 24.58 15.66
CA ARG A 227 42.91 23.49 15.24
C ARG A 227 44.15 23.38 16.14
N SER A 228 44.58 22.13 16.34
CA SER A 228 45.99 21.75 16.42
C SER A 228 46.27 20.73 15.34
#